data_AF-A0AA35VC42-F1
#
_entry.id   AF-A0AA35VC42-F1
#
_cell.length_a   1.000
_cell.length_b   1.000
_cell.length_c   1.000
_cell.angle_alpha   90.00
_cell.angle_beta   90.00
_cell.angle_gamma   90.00
#
_symmetry.space_group_name_H-M   'P 1'
#
loop_
_entity.id
_entity.type
_entity.pdbx_description
1 polymer ?
#
loop_
_entity_poly.entity_id
_entity_poly.type
_entity_poly.pdbx_seq_one_letter_code
_entity_poly.pdbx_strand_id
1 'polypeptide(L)'
;MWELKIAEGDGPYLYSTNNFVGRQFWKFNPNVGTPKEKEEIEKMRQNFKDNRKNGGHHACGDLLMRMQLMKENQIDLMDIAPIRLSDDEEVTFEAVTTAVKKAVRLHRAIQAKDGHWPAENAGPMFFTPPLLIVLYISGTINTILNEEHHKEMIRYFYNHQG
;
A
#
# COMPACT_ATOMS: atom_id res chain seq x y z
N MET A 1 -3.36 3.92 13.59
CA MET A 1 -2.84 3.15 12.45
C MET A 1 -3.74 3.41 11.26
N TRP A 2 -3.19 3.42 10.05
CA TRP A 2 -3.98 3.53 8.82
C TRP A 2 -4.63 2.20 8.49
N GLU A 3 -5.93 2.19 8.22
CA GLU A 3 -6.69 1.02 7.79
C GLU A 3 -7.08 1.18 6.33
N LEU A 4 -6.87 0.12 5.55
CA LEU A 4 -7.37 0.04 4.18
C LEU A 4 -8.88 -0.23 4.21
N LYS A 5 -9.67 0.62 3.57
CA LYS A 5 -11.11 0.43 3.37
C LYS A 5 -11.38 0.08 1.92
N ILE A 6 -12.22 -0.93 1.73
CA ILE A 6 -12.50 -1.57 0.43
C ILE A 6 -14.01 -1.58 0.20
N ALA A 7 -14.42 -1.15 -0.99
CA ALA A 7 -15.83 -1.10 -1.41
C ALA A 7 -16.74 -0.34 -0.43
N GLU A 8 -16.19 0.68 0.23
CA GLU A 8 -16.90 1.52 1.19
C GLU A 8 -17.03 2.96 0.68
N GLY A 9 -18.11 3.61 1.07
CA GLY A 9 -18.39 4.99 0.72
C GLY A 9 -19.61 5.51 1.48
N ASP A 10 -19.43 6.66 2.12
CA ASP A 10 -20.50 7.39 2.80
C ASP A 10 -20.25 8.88 2.62
N GLY A 11 -21.32 9.67 2.53
CA GLY A 11 -21.26 11.11 2.45
C GLY A 11 -22.16 11.72 1.36
N PRO A 12 -22.58 12.99 1.54
CA PRO A 12 -23.56 13.64 0.67
C PRO A 12 -23.07 13.88 -0.76
N TYR A 13 -21.76 13.81 -1.00
CA TYR A 13 -21.13 14.06 -2.30
C TYR A 13 -20.53 12.79 -2.92
N LEU A 14 -20.84 11.62 -2.37
CA LEU A 14 -20.32 10.35 -2.86
C LEU A 14 -21.48 9.54 -3.48
N TYR A 15 -21.34 9.20 -4.76
CA TYR A 15 -22.32 8.41 -5.51
C TYR A 15 -21.63 7.25 -6.21
N SER A 16 -22.33 6.12 -6.35
CA SER A 16 -21.85 4.95 -7.07
C SER A 16 -22.99 4.24 -7.79
N THR A 17 -22.68 3.73 -8.98
CA THR A 17 -23.56 2.85 -9.78
C THR A 17 -23.30 1.37 -9.52
N ASN A 18 -22.24 1.03 -8.78
CA ASN A 18 -21.75 -0.33 -8.55
C ASN A 18 -21.44 -0.64 -7.08
N ASN A 19 -22.07 0.08 -6.14
CA ASN A 19 -21.85 -0.06 -4.70
C ASN A 19 -20.36 0.03 -4.29
N PHE A 20 -19.63 0.94 -4.92
CA PHE A 20 -18.21 1.22 -4.66
C PHE A 20 -17.24 0.06 -4.93
N VAL A 21 -17.65 -1.00 -5.63
CA VAL A 21 -16.74 -2.11 -6.01
C VAL A 21 -15.53 -1.55 -6.77
N GLY A 22 -14.32 -1.96 -6.36
CA GLY A 22 -13.04 -1.48 -6.87
C GLY A 22 -12.51 -0.22 -6.18
N ARG A 23 -13.27 0.40 -5.27
CA ARG A 23 -12.82 1.57 -4.50
C ARG A 23 -11.96 1.13 -3.33
N GLN A 24 -10.83 1.82 -3.16
CA GLN A 24 -9.98 1.75 -1.99
C GLN A 24 -9.69 3.14 -1.43
N PHE A 25 -9.55 3.26 -0.12
CA PHE A 25 -9.03 4.47 0.53
C PHE A 25 -8.49 4.14 1.92
N TRP A 26 -7.69 5.05 2.48
CA TRP A 26 -7.11 4.89 3.82
C TRP A 26 -7.90 5.70 4.85
N LYS A 27 -8.19 5.09 6.00
CA LYS A 27 -8.77 5.78 7.17
C LYS A 27 -7.86 5.62 8.37
N PHE A 28 -7.48 6.73 9.01
CA PHE A 28 -6.71 6.64 10.23
C PHE A 28 -7.60 6.28 11.43
N ASN A 29 -7.13 5.34 12.25
CA ASN A 29 -7.79 4.95 13.49
C ASN A 29 -6.75 4.77 14.61
N PRO A 30 -6.77 5.59 15.67
CA PRO A 30 -5.77 5.52 16.75
C PRO A 30 -5.90 4.26 17.62
N ASN A 31 -7.09 3.67 17.65
CA ASN A 31 -7.47 2.61 18.60
C ASN A 31 -7.19 1.19 18.08
N VAL A 32 -6.65 1.06 16.87
CA VAL A 32 -6.34 -0.23 16.25
C VAL A 32 -4.84 -0.43 16.07
N GLY A 33 -4.46 -1.69 15.89
CA GLY A 33 -3.07 -2.15 15.77
C GLY A 33 -2.44 -2.43 17.14
N THR A 34 -1.92 -3.64 17.27
CA THR A 34 -1.10 -4.05 18.41
C THR A 34 0.22 -3.25 18.45
N PRO A 35 0.90 -3.15 19.61
CA PRO A 35 2.22 -2.52 19.69
C PRO A 35 3.21 -3.10 18.68
N LYS A 36 3.19 -4.43 18.50
CA LYS A 36 4.05 -5.13 17.53
C LYS A 36 3.77 -4.71 16.09
N GLU A 37 2.49 -4.66 15.68
CA GLU A 37 2.13 -4.21 14.32
C GLU A 37 2.54 -2.77 14.08
N LYS A 38 2.37 -1.89 15.08
CA LYS A 38 2.80 -0.49 14.98
C LYS A 38 4.32 -0.39 14.81
N GLU A 39 5.08 -1.18 15.56
CA GLU A 39 6.54 -1.26 15.43
C GLU A 39 6.98 -1.79 14.06
N GLU A 40 6.32 -2.83 13.55
CA GLU A 40 6.55 -3.36 12.20
C GLU A 40 6.29 -2.30 11.12
N ILE A 41 5.26 -1.47 11.28
CA ILE A 41 4.98 -0.35 10.37
C ILE A 41 6.07 0.70 10.40
N GLU A 42 6.60 1.07 11.57
CA GLU A 42 7.74 1.99 11.64
C GLU A 42 8.99 1.39 11.00
N LYS A 43 9.25 0.09 11.18
CA LYS A 43 10.34 -0.62 10.50
C LYS A 43 10.17 -0.57 8.98
N MET A 44 8.96 -0.81 8.45
CA MET A 44 8.69 -0.69 7.02
C MET A 44 8.93 0.74 6.50
N ARG A 45 8.51 1.76 7.25
CA ARG A 45 8.73 3.18 6.90
C ARG A 45 10.22 3.51 6.84
N GLN A 46 10.98 3.06 7.83
CA GLN A 46 12.42 3.27 7.88
C GLN A 46 13.13 2.53 6.73
N ASN A 47 12.78 1.27 6.49
CA ASN A 47 13.30 0.48 5.37
C ASN A 47 12.99 1.13 4.02
N PHE A 48 11.79 1.70 3.83
CA PHE A 48 11.46 2.45 2.62
C PHE A 48 12.39 3.65 2.47
N LYS A 49 12.56 4.44 3.54
CA LYS A 49 13.41 5.65 3.55
C LYS A 49 14.87 5.35 3.25
N ASP A 50 15.40 4.23 3.75
CA ASP A 50 16.80 3.86 3.57
C ASP A 50 17.07 3.30 2.16
N ASN A 51 16.13 2.48 1.64
CA ASN A 51 16.32 1.85 0.32
C ASN A 51 16.01 2.77 -0.86
N ARG A 52 15.19 3.82 -0.68
CA ARG A 52 14.83 4.74 -1.78
C ARG A 52 16.04 5.44 -2.44
N LYS A 53 17.18 5.55 -1.74
CA LYS A 53 18.39 6.23 -2.21
C LYS A 53 19.41 5.32 -2.89
N ASN A 54 19.28 4.00 -2.74
CA ASN A 54 20.34 3.04 -3.09
C ASN A 54 20.27 2.51 -4.53
N GLY A 55 19.68 3.27 -5.47
CA GLY A 55 19.93 3.16 -6.92
C GLY A 55 19.57 1.85 -7.65
N GLY A 56 19.13 0.78 -6.97
CA GLY A 56 18.84 -0.51 -7.63
C GLY A 56 17.64 -1.29 -7.10
N HIS A 57 17.01 -0.83 -6.02
CA HIS A 57 15.82 -1.48 -5.44
C HIS A 57 14.71 -0.45 -5.29
N HIS A 58 13.65 -0.60 -6.07
CA HIS A 58 12.45 0.22 -5.89
C HIS A 58 11.82 -0.13 -4.53
N ALA A 59 11.85 0.82 -3.60
CA ALA A 59 11.13 0.69 -2.35
C ALA A 59 9.62 0.58 -2.66
N CYS A 60 8.96 -0.44 -2.11
CA CYS A 60 7.55 -0.71 -2.37
C CYS A 60 6.66 0.12 -1.43
N GLY A 61 5.80 0.99 -1.99
CA GLY A 61 4.83 1.78 -1.21
C GLY A 61 3.67 0.94 -0.65
N ASP A 62 3.39 -0.21 -1.26
CA ASP A 62 2.26 -1.06 -0.93
C ASP A 62 2.46 -1.97 0.29
N LEU A 63 3.60 -1.92 1.00
CA LEU A 63 3.89 -2.90 2.05
C LEU A 63 2.86 -2.92 3.18
N LEU A 64 2.33 -1.75 3.57
CA LEU A 64 1.25 -1.67 4.57
C LEU A 64 -0.05 -2.30 4.07
N MET A 65 -0.40 -2.04 2.81
CA MET A 65 -1.58 -2.61 2.16
C MET A 65 -1.47 -4.14 2.08
N ARG A 66 -0.32 -4.65 1.60
CA ARG A 66 -0.07 -6.09 1.51
C ARG A 66 -0.14 -6.75 2.87
N MET A 67 0.43 -6.15 3.92
CA MET A 67 0.35 -6.68 5.28
C MET A 67 -1.10 -6.87 5.73
N GLN A 68 -1.96 -5.87 5.54
CA GLN A 68 -3.37 -5.94 5.95
C GLN A 68 -4.14 -6.99 5.16
N LEU A 69 -3.97 -7.03 3.83
CA LEU A 69 -4.67 -7.99 2.97
C LEU A 69 -4.21 -9.43 3.21
N MET A 70 -2.90 -9.67 3.39
CA MET A 70 -2.39 -11.00 3.72
C MET A 70 -2.94 -11.50 5.05
N LYS A 71 -3.05 -10.61 6.05
CA LYS A 71 -3.65 -10.93 7.34
C LYS A 71 -5.15 -11.24 7.22
N GLU A 72 -5.90 -10.47 6.45
CA GLU A 72 -7.33 -10.68 6.22
C GLU A 72 -7.60 -12.00 5.48
N ASN A 73 -6.85 -12.26 4.42
CA ASN A 73 -7.00 -13.45 3.58
C ASN A 73 -6.44 -14.74 4.21
N GLN A 74 -5.62 -14.62 5.28
CA GLN A 74 -5.04 -15.76 6.01
C GLN A 74 -4.26 -16.73 5.11
N ILE A 75 -3.55 -16.20 4.13
CA ILE A 75 -2.75 -17.01 3.19
C ILE A 75 -1.30 -17.01 3.61
N ASP A 76 -0.80 -18.20 3.92
CA ASP A 76 0.62 -18.42 4.16
C ASP A 76 1.41 -18.40 2.83
N LEU A 77 2.44 -17.56 2.79
CA LEU A 77 3.38 -17.40 1.67
C LEU A 77 4.76 -18.01 1.98
N MET A 78 4.96 -18.52 3.19
CA MET A 78 6.21 -19.14 3.63
C MET A 78 6.27 -20.64 3.34
N ASP A 79 5.13 -21.26 3.00
CA ASP A 79 5.01 -22.68 2.65
C ASP A 79 5.83 -23.06 1.39
N ILE A 80 6.00 -22.13 0.47
CA ILE A 80 6.83 -22.28 -0.73
C ILE A 80 8.04 -21.36 -0.62
N ALA A 81 9.24 -21.93 -0.58
CA ALA A 81 10.48 -21.15 -0.60
C ALA A 81 10.60 -20.35 -1.92
N PRO A 82 11.06 -19.08 -1.87
CA PRO A 82 11.31 -18.32 -3.09
C PRO A 82 12.49 -18.93 -3.84
N ILE A 83 12.35 -19.11 -5.16
CA ILE A 83 13.45 -19.48 -6.05
C ILE A 83 13.94 -18.22 -6.78
N ARG A 84 15.26 -18.05 -6.82
CA ARG A 84 15.94 -16.99 -7.57
C ARG A 84 17.12 -17.65 -8.26
N LEU A 85 17.03 -17.77 -9.58
CA LEU A 85 18.12 -18.29 -10.38
C LEU A 85 19.16 -17.19 -10.63
N SER A 86 20.45 -17.52 -10.61
CA SER A 86 21.51 -16.65 -11.12
C SER A 86 21.55 -16.68 -12.66
N ASP A 87 22.30 -15.75 -13.25
CA ASP A 87 22.36 -15.59 -14.71
C ASP A 87 22.93 -16.83 -15.44
N ASP A 88 23.69 -17.66 -14.73
CA ASP A 88 24.33 -18.88 -15.22
C ASP A 88 23.54 -20.16 -14.96
N GLU A 89 22.44 -20.10 -14.20
CA GLU A 89 21.59 -21.26 -13.91
C GLU A 89 20.57 -21.54 -15.03
N GLU A 90 20.39 -22.82 -15.37
CA GLU A 90 19.41 -23.22 -16.38
C GLU A 90 17.97 -23.09 -15.85
N VAL A 91 17.08 -22.53 -16.68
CA VAL A 91 15.64 -22.42 -16.36
C VAL A 91 14.98 -23.80 -16.47
N THR A 92 14.74 -24.44 -15.33
CA THR A 92 14.06 -25.74 -15.27
C THR A 92 12.54 -25.60 -15.15
N PHE A 93 11.80 -26.63 -15.57
CA PHE A 93 10.35 -26.69 -15.41
C PHE A 93 9.91 -26.60 -13.93
N GLU A 94 10.68 -27.20 -13.02
CA GLU A 94 10.43 -27.13 -11.58
C GLU A 94 10.60 -25.72 -11.04
N ALA A 95 11.66 -25.01 -11.46
CA ALA A 95 11.90 -23.64 -11.05
C ALA A 95 10.78 -22.70 -11.51
N VAL A 96 10.37 -22.81 -12.77
CA VAL A 96 9.24 -22.05 -13.33
C VAL A 96 7.95 -22.38 -12.58
N THR A 97 7.66 -23.66 -12.35
CA THR A 97 6.45 -24.09 -11.64
C THR A 97 6.40 -23.53 -10.21
N THR A 98 7.54 -23.55 -9.51
CA THR A 98 7.66 -23.01 -8.14
C THR A 98 7.46 -21.50 -8.12
N ALA A 99 8.10 -20.77 -9.03
CA ALA A 99 7.96 -19.33 -9.15
C ALA A 99 6.52 -18.92 -9.46
N VAL A 100 5.86 -19.58 -10.42
CA VAL A 100 4.46 -19.31 -10.78
C VAL A 100 3.51 -19.63 -9.64
N LYS A 101 3.66 -20.78 -8.97
CA LYS A 101 2.84 -21.13 -7.79
C LYS A 101 2.94 -20.06 -6.71
N LYS A 102 4.17 -19.60 -6.41
CA LYS A 102 4.39 -18.56 -5.40
C LYS A 102 3.79 -17.21 -5.83
N ALA A 103 3.91 -16.85 -7.11
CA ALA A 103 3.30 -15.63 -7.65
C ALA A 103 1.77 -15.65 -7.55
N VAL A 104 1.11 -16.76 -7.92
CA VAL A 104 -0.35 -16.91 -7.81
C VAL A 104 -0.80 -16.83 -6.36
N ARG A 105 -0.10 -17.51 -5.43
CA ARG A 105 -0.40 -17.43 -3.99
C ARG A 105 -0.27 -16.01 -3.46
N LEU A 106 0.78 -15.28 -3.83
CA LEU A 106 0.94 -13.88 -3.47
C LEU A 106 -0.23 -13.04 -3.98
N HIS A 107 -0.58 -13.13 -5.26
CA HIS A 107 -1.71 -12.37 -5.82
C HIS A 107 -3.01 -12.70 -5.09
N ARG A 108 -3.27 -13.96 -4.78
CA ARG A 108 -4.46 -14.33 -4.01
C ARG A 108 -4.42 -13.76 -2.58
N ALA A 109 -3.25 -13.72 -1.94
CA ALA A 109 -3.07 -13.19 -0.59
C ALA A 109 -3.30 -11.67 -0.50
N ILE A 110 -3.10 -10.94 -1.60
CA ILE A 110 -3.31 -9.49 -1.67
C ILE A 110 -4.57 -9.09 -2.46
N GLN A 111 -5.49 -10.03 -2.72
CA GLN A 111 -6.77 -9.70 -3.35
C GLN A 111 -7.72 -9.11 -2.31
N ALA A 112 -8.42 -8.03 -2.67
CA ALA A 112 -9.41 -7.42 -1.80
C ALA A 112 -10.71 -8.25 -1.74
N LYS A 113 -11.51 -8.03 -0.68
CA LYS A 113 -12.76 -8.76 -0.42
C LYS A 113 -13.82 -8.66 -1.53
N ASP A 114 -13.80 -7.60 -2.33
CA ASP A 114 -14.68 -7.37 -3.50
C ASP A 114 -14.06 -7.88 -4.82
N GLY A 115 -12.89 -8.55 -4.74
CA GLY A 115 -12.26 -9.24 -5.85
C GLY A 115 -11.21 -8.44 -6.64
N HIS A 116 -11.05 -7.13 -6.39
CA HIS A 116 -10.01 -6.34 -7.06
C HIS A 116 -8.62 -6.50 -6.42
N TRP A 117 -7.60 -5.97 -7.08
CA TRP A 117 -6.24 -5.88 -6.54
C TRP A 117 -5.90 -4.43 -6.20
N PRO A 118 -5.89 -4.09 -4.90
CA PRO A 118 -5.40 -2.81 -4.45
C PRO A 118 -3.97 -2.55 -4.90
N ALA A 119 -3.69 -1.31 -5.30
CA ALA A 119 -2.35 -0.85 -5.61
C ALA A 119 -2.23 0.67 -5.40
N GLU A 120 -1.05 1.12 -4.98
CA GLU A 120 -0.65 2.50 -5.13
C GLU A 120 -0.56 2.84 -6.63
N ASN A 121 -1.44 3.72 -7.10
CA ASN A 121 -1.33 4.34 -8.41
C ASN A 121 -0.76 5.76 -8.25
N ALA A 122 0.51 5.82 -7.88
CA ALA A 122 1.28 7.05 -7.80
C ALA A 122 2.23 7.17 -9.00
N GLY A 123 2.69 8.38 -9.28
CA GLY A 123 3.73 8.59 -10.29
C GLY A 123 4.09 10.07 -10.34
N PRO A 124 3.34 10.90 -11.05
CA PRO A 124 3.61 12.32 -11.05
C PRO A 124 3.15 13.01 -9.76
N MET A 125 4.02 13.82 -9.16
CA MET A 125 3.71 14.66 -7.99
C MET A 125 2.82 15.87 -8.30
N PHE A 126 1.97 15.84 -9.34
CA PHE A 126 1.11 16.97 -9.71
C PHE A 126 -0.31 16.90 -9.13
N PHE A 127 -0.71 15.82 -8.44
CA PHE A 127 -2.03 15.76 -7.79
C PHE A 127 -2.01 16.36 -6.38
N THR A 128 -1.00 16.03 -5.58
CA THR A 128 -0.93 16.44 -4.17
C THR A 128 -0.78 17.95 -3.98
N PRO A 129 0.12 18.66 -4.69
CA PRO A 129 0.28 20.11 -4.48
C PRO A 129 -0.98 20.93 -4.83
N PRO A 130 -1.66 20.74 -5.97
CA PRO A 130 -2.91 21.45 -6.25
C PRO A 130 -4.02 21.16 -5.24
N LEU A 131 -4.15 19.91 -4.76
CA LEU A 131 -5.10 19.58 -3.70
C LEU A 131 -4.83 20.40 -2.43
N LEU A 132 -3.57 20.49 -2.00
CA LEU A 132 -3.18 21.28 -0.82
C LEU A 132 -3.48 22.77 -1.00
N ILE A 133 -3.20 23.32 -2.19
CA ILE A 133 -3.48 24.73 -2.50
C ILE A 133 -5.00 25.01 -2.42
N VAL A 134 -5.83 24.17 -3.04
CA VAL A 134 -7.29 24.35 -3.02
C VAL A 134 -7.84 24.28 -1.60
N LEU A 135 -7.41 23.28 -0.82
CA LEU A 135 -7.84 23.11 0.57
C LEU A 135 -7.38 24.25 1.48
N TYR A 136 -6.21 24.82 1.20
CA TYR A 136 -5.71 25.99 1.91
C TYR A 136 -6.54 27.24 1.59
N ILE A 137 -6.78 27.52 0.30
CA ILE A 137 -7.56 28.69 -0.15
C ILE A 137 -9.01 28.61 0.34
N SER A 138 -9.62 27.42 0.36
CA SER A 138 -10.99 27.22 0.86
C SER A 138 -11.09 27.26 2.38
N GLY A 139 -9.97 27.27 3.11
CA GLY A 139 -9.96 27.19 4.58
C GLY A 139 -10.36 25.82 5.14
N THR A 140 -10.44 24.77 4.30
CA THR A 140 -10.92 23.43 4.70
C THR A 140 -9.80 22.42 4.93
N ILE A 141 -8.53 22.83 4.88
CA ILE A 141 -7.39 21.92 5.00
C ILE A 141 -7.45 21.07 6.27
N ASN A 142 -7.68 21.67 7.43
CA ASN A 142 -7.75 20.94 8.72
C ASN A 142 -9.07 20.19 8.92
N THR A 143 -10.09 20.47 8.08
CA THR A 143 -11.37 19.75 8.10
C THR A 143 -11.27 18.45 7.32
N ILE A 144 -10.56 18.46 6.19
CA ILE A 144 -10.42 17.30 5.30
C ILE A 144 -9.19 16.47 5.68
N LEU A 145 -8.09 17.12 6.04
CA LEU A 145 -6.80 16.50 6.33
C LEU A 145 -6.49 16.71 7.81
N ASN A 146 -6.61 15.63 8.59
CA ASN A 146 -6.20 15.66 9.99
C ASN A 146 -4.67 15.62 10.14
N GLU A 147 -4.19 15.73 11.39
CA GLU A 147 -2.76 15.72 11.72
C GLU A 147 -2.00 14.49 11.18
N GLU A 148 -2.65 13.34 11.09
CA GLU A 148 -2.01 12.13 10.56
C GLU A 148 -1.84 12.21 9.04
N HIS A 149 -2.81 12.77 8.32
CA HIS A 149 -2.64 13.07 6.90
C HIS A 149 -1.47 14.05 6.70
N HIS A 150 -1.33 15.07 7.54
CA HIS A 150 -0.20 16.01 7.48
C HIS A 150 1.13 15.29 7.64
N LYS A 151 1.25 14.40 8.63
CA LYS A 151 2.47 13.59 8.84
C LYS A 151 2.80 12.73 7.63
N GLU A 152 1.82 12.05 7.03
CA GLU A 152 2.05 11.21 5.85
C GLU A 152 2.40 12.02 4.60
N MET A 153 1.76 13.16 4.37
CA MET A 153 2.08 14.03 3.22
C MET A 153 3.47 14.61 3.33
N ILE A 154 3.87 15.09 4.51
CA ILE A 154 5.24 15.55 4.76
C ILE A 154 6.23 14.41 4.48
N ARG A 155 5.96 13.20 4.99
CA ARG A 155 6.78 12.01 4.71
C ARG A 155 6.86 11.70 3.22
N TYR A 156 5.73 11.75 2.51
CA TYR A 156 5.65 11.54 1.06
C TYR A 156 6.55 12.53 0.32
N PHE A 157 6.46 13.84 0.60
CA PHE A 157 7.31 14.84 -0.06
C PHE A 157 8.80 14.62 0.21
N TYR A 158 9.20 14.38 1.46
CA TYR A 158 10.60 14.10 1.78
C TYR A 158 11.12 12.81 1.15
N ASN A 159 10.25 11.82 0.97
CA ASN A 159 10.58 10.56 0.30
C ASN A 159 10.80 10.72 -1.22
N HIS A 160 10.23 11.75 -1.83
CA HIS A 160 10.34 12.02 -3.27
C HIS A 160 11.22 13.22 -3.61
N GLN A 161 11.80 13.87 -2.59
CA GLN A 161 12.85 14.87 -2.78
C GLN A 161 14.13 14.16 -3.24
N GLY A 162 14.64 14.57 -4.41
CA GLY A 162 15.92 14.16 -4.98
C GLY A 162 17.12 14.71 -4.24
#